data_AF-A0A6L9LIM5-F1
#
_entry.id   AF-A0A6L9LIM5-F1
#
_cell.length_a   1.000
_cell.length_b   1.000
_cell.length_c   1.000
_cell.angle_alpha   90.00
_cell.angle_beta   90.00
_cell.angle_gamma   90.00
#
_symmetry.space_group_name_H-M   'P 1'
#
loop_
_entity.id
_entity.type
_entity.pdbx_description
1 polymer ?
#
loop_
_entity_poly.entity_id
_entity_poly.type
_entity_poly.pdbx_seq_one_letter_code
_entity_poly.pdbx_strand_id
1 'polypeptide(L)'
;MIQLDQLTEHLNRIEPNDWNKLFGLIPEIEATETFGEVRGGDTLPDGSIAMPYWSSAKIVDKFLHAVNDLDVVPVYNWTSWKEGKSLLDDNSTDYNTLPIETLCKLLTIIIRADRFSDGYLVGMFANGKMLKIIKAIKGNRDQYLLLREQR
;
A
#
# COMPACT_ATOMS: atom_id res chain seq x y z
N MET A 1 -7.84 -5.21 10.84
CA MET A 1 -8.53 -5.00 9.55
C MET A 1 -9.95 -4.60 9.88
N ILE A 2 -10.22 -3.33 9.67
CA ILE A 2 -11.52 -2.70 9.88
C ILE A 2 -12.60 -3.21 8.91
N GLN A 3 -13.87 -3.18 9.30
CA GLN A 3 -14.97 -3.45 8.36
C GLN A 3 -15.19 -2.27 7.41
N LEU A 4 -15.53 -2.54 6.15
CA LEU A 4 -15.65 -1.50 5.13
C LEU A 4 -16.67 -0.40 5.48
N ASP A 5 -17.79 -0.78 6.10
CA ASP A 5 -18.86 0.13 6.54
C ASP A 5 -18.43 1.07 7.69
N GLN A 6 -17.38 0.70 8.43
CA GLN A 6 -16.80 1.48 9.52
C GLN A 6 -15.59 2.32 9.09
N LEU A 7 -15.10 2.12 7.86
CA LEU A 7 -13.84 2.70 7.39
C LEU A 7 -13.86 4.23 7.47
N THR A 8 -14.89 4.87 6.94
CA THR A 8 -14.99 6.34 6.89
C THR A 8 -14.91 6.96 8.28
N GLU A 9 -15.67 6.40 9.23
CA GLU A 9 -15.71 6.89 10.59
C GLU A 9 -14.36 6.72 11.28
N HIS A 10 -13.71 5.56 11.10
CA HIS A 10 -12.38 5.31 11.62
C HIS A 10 -11.32 6.25 11.06
N LEU A 11 -11.28 6.43 9.73
CA LEU A 11 -10.35 7.36 9.08
C LEU A 11 -10.47 8.78 9.64
N ASN A 12 -11.68 9.20 10.01
CA ASN A 12 -11.94 10.51 10.61
C ASN A 12 -11.52 10.62 12.09
N ARG A 13 -11.38 9.49 12.79
CA ARG A 13 -10.92 9.40 14.18
C ARG A 13 -9.41 9.25 14.32
N ILE A 14 -8.70 8.83 13.26
CA ILE A 14 -7.22 8.76 13.29
C ILE A 14 -6.67 10.17 13.48
N GLU A 15 -5.85 10.35 14.52
CA GLU A 15 -5.22 11.62 14.84
C GLU A 15 -4.26 12.05 13.72
N PRO A 16 -4.17 13.36 13.40
CA PRO A 16 -3.26 13.85 12.37
C PRO A 16 -1.81 13.39 12.56
N ASN A 17 -1.35 13.30 13.81
CA ASN A 17 0.00 12.86 14.12
C ASN A 17 0.23 11.36 13.88
N ASP A 18 -0.80 10.52 13.98
CA ASP A 18 -0.67 9.08 13.71
C ASP A 18 -0.41 8.82 12.23
N TRP A 19 -1.02 9.63 11.34
CA TRP A 19 -0.77 9.54 9.90
C TRP A 19 0.69 9.74 9.51
N ASN A 20 1.51 10.39 10.35
CA ASN A 20 2.95 10.53 10.12
C ASN A 20 3.67 9.18 10.10
N LYS A 21 3.12 8.11 10.71
CA LYS A 21 3.65 6.75 10.58
C LYS A 21 3.72 6.28 9.13
N LEU A 22 2.74 6.69 8.32
CA LEU A 22 2.68 6.37 6.89
C LEU A 22 3.33 7.48 6.05
N PHE A 23 2.97 8.74 6.28
CA PHE A 23 3.42 9.84 5.43
C PHE A 23 4.91 10.18 5.62
N GLY A 24 5.46 9.92 6.81
CA GLY A 24 6.89 10.04 7.07
C GLY A 24 7.75 9.08 6.25
N LEU A 25 7.15 8.02 5.69
CA LEU A 25 7.85 7.09 4.80
C LEU A 25 8.01 7.63 3.38
N ILE A 26 7.28 8.67 2.98
CA ILE A 26 7.31 9.21 1.61
C ILE A 26 8.74 9.56 1.16
N PRO A 27 9.54 10.34 1.92
CA PRO A 27 10.90 10.67 1.50
C PRO A 27 11.83 9.45 1.45
N GLU A 28 11.64 8.48 2.35
CA GLU A 28 12.42 7.23 2.35
C GLU A 28 12.10 6.37 1.13
N ILE A 29 10.82 6.28 0.75
CA ILE A 29 10.38 5.60 -0.47
C ILE A 29 10.96 6.29 -1.71
N GLU A 30 10.93 7.62 -1.78
CA GLU A 30 11.50 8.39 -2.89
C GLU A 30 13.02 8.21 -3.05
N ALA A 31 13.74 8.05 -1.94
CA ALA A 31 15.18 7.82 -1.93
C ALA A 31 15.56 6.34 -2.14
N THR A 32 14.60 5.41 -2.14
CA THR A 32 14.87 3.99 -2.29
C THR A 32 15.00 3.62 -3.76
N GLU A 33 16.18 3.09 -4.15
CA GLU A 33 16.44 2.65 -5.52
C GLU A 33 15.88 1.25 -5.81
N THR A 34 15.97 0.34 -4.84
CA THR A 34 15.49 -1.05 -4.98
C THR A 34 14.57 -1.41 -3.81
N PHE A 35 13.39 -1.94 -4.12
CA PHE A 35 12.36 -2.30 -3.13
C PHE A 35 12.38 -3.79 -2.76
N GLY A 36 13.24 -4.56 -3.41
CA GLY A 36 13.43 -5.97 -3.17
C GLY A 36 14.35 -6.58 -4.21
N GLU A 37 14.78 -7.80 -3.94
CA GLU A 37 15.65 -8.57 -4.81
C GLU A 37 15.22 -10.04 -4.80
N VAL A 38 15.46 -10.74 -5.90
CA VAL A 38 15.27 -12.19 -5.96
C VAL A 38 16.46 -12.85 -5.28
N ARG A 39 16.19 -13.75 -4.34
CA ARG A 39 17.16 -14.60 -3.65
C ARG A 39 16.85 -16.07 -3.92
N GLY A 40 17.80 -16.96 -3.62
CA GLY A 40 17.70 -18.37 -3.96
C GLY A 40 18.01 -18.63 -5.44
N GLY A 41 17.62 -19.80 -5.94
CA GLY A 41 18.02 -20.27 -7.27
C GLY A 41 19.39 -20.94 -7.32
N ASP A 42 20.13 -20.91 -6.21
CA ASP A 42 21.42 -21.57 -6.08
C ASP A 42 21.27 -23.10 -5.97
N THR A 43 22.27 -23.82 -6.49
CA THR A 43 22.42 -25.25 -6.26
C THR A 43 23.03 -25.49 -4.88
N LEU A 44 22.36 -26.30 -4.07
CA LEU A 44 22.79 -26.68 -2.72
C LEU A 44 23.80 -27.84 -2.76
N PRO A 45 24.56 -28.09 -1.67
CA PRO A 45 25.59 -29.14 -1.63
C PRO A 45 25.10 -30.56 -1.93
N ASP A 46 23.81 -30.84 -1.76
CA ASP A 46 23.17 -32.13 -2.06
C ASP A 46 22.67 -32.24 -3.52
N GLY A 47 22.93 -31.22 -4.34
CA GLY A 47 22.52 -31.15 -5.75
C GLY A 47 21.09 -30.66 -5.97
N SER A 48 20.32 -30.37 -4.91
CA SER A 48 19.01 -29.73 -5.04
C SER A 48 19.14 -28.24 -5.39
N ILE A 49 18.08 -27.62 -5.92
CA ILE A 49 18.05 -26.18 -6.23
C ILE A 49 17.13 -25.49 -5.24
N ALA A 50 17.62 -24.45 -4.57
CA ALA A 50 16.79 -23.61 -3.72
C ALA A 50 15.78 -22.84 -4.57
N MET A 51 14.49 -22.93 -4.23
CA MET A 51 13.46 -22.18 -4.96
C MET A 51 13.71 -20.68 -4.85
N PRO A 52 13.76 -19.92 -5.96
CA PRO A 52 13.88 -18.47 -5.90
C PRO A 52 12.68 -17.82 -5.20
N TYR A 53 12.93 -16.75 -4.45
CA TYR A 53 11.90 -15.98 -3.75
C TYR A 53 12.26 -14.49 -3.70
N TRP A 54 11.26 -13.63 -3.61
CA TRP A 54 11.48 -12.20 -3.39
C TRP A 54 11.80 -11.92 -1.92
N SER A 55 12.89 -11.19 -1.70
CA SER A 55 13.22 -10.57 -0.42
C SER A 55 12.91 -9.08 -0.51
N SER A 56 11.94 -8.61 0.28
CA SER A 56 11.58 -7.19 0.34
C SER A 56 12.68 -6.33 0.98
N ALA A 57 12.77 -5.07 0.56
CA ALA A 57 13.57 -4.07 1.26
C ALA A 57 12.85 -3.62 2.55
N LYS A 58 13.63 -3.18 3.55
CA LYS A 58 13.10 -2.76 4.87
C LYS A 58 12.00 -1.70 4.81
N ILE A 59 12.02 -0.83 3.80
CA ILE A 59 10.99 0.21 3.60
C ILE A 59 9.61 -0.38 3.29
N VAL A 60 9.55 -1.52 2.60
CA VAL A 60 8.30 -2.24 2.32
C VAL A 60 7.71 -2.77 3.62
N ASP A 61 8.54 -3.32 4.50
CA ASP A 61 8.12 -3.80 5.82
C ASP A 61 7.64 -2.65 6.71
N LYS A 62 8.37 -1.51 6.72
CA LYS A 62 7.95 -0.30 7.45
C LYS A 62 6.57 0.18 6.99
N PHE A 63 6.32 0.17 5.69
CA PHE A 63 5.01 0.51 5.12
C PHE A 63 3.92 -0.45 5.62
N LEU A 64 4.16 -1.76 5.59
CA LEU A 64 3.19 -2.75 6.08
C LEU A 64 2.85 -2.55 7.56
N HIS A 65 3.86 -2.25 8.39
CA HIS A 65 3.63 -1.91 9.80
C HIS A 65 2.80 -0.64 9.95
N ALA A 66 3.13 0.44 9.24
CA ALA A 66 2.39 1.70 9.31
C ALA A 66 0.91 1.52 8.90
N VAL A 67 0.65 0.75 7.84
CA VAL A 67 -0.71 0.47 7.37
C VAL A 67 -1.50 -0.39 8.35
N ASN A 68 -0.86 -1.38 8.98
CA ASN A 68 -1.48 -2.21 10.01
C ASN A 68 -1.78 -1.40 11.28
N ASP A 69 -0.84 -0.56 11.72
CA ASP A 69 -1.01 0.29 12.91
C ASP A 69 -2.14 1.30 12.75
N LEU A 70 -2.34 1.84 11.55
CA LEU A 70 -3.43 2.75 11.23
C LEU A 70 -4.77 2.02 10.96
N ASP A 71 -4.76 0.70 10.82
CA ASP A 71 -5.91 -0.14 10.43
C ASP A 71 -6.71 0.40 9.23
N VAL A 72 -6.02 0.85 8.17
CA VAL A 72 -6.63 1.51 6.99
C VAL A 72 -6.93 0.55 5.83
N VAL A 73 -6.82 -0.76 6.07
CA VAL A 73 -7.08 -1.83 5.09
C VAL A 73 -8.42 -2.49 5.42
N PRO A 74 -9.51 -2.10 4.75
CA PRO A 74 -10.83 -2.62 5.04
C PRO A 74 -11.00 -4.08 4.60
N VAL A 75 -11.87 -4.80 5.30
CA VAL A 75 -12.37 -6.12 4.90
C VAL A 75 -13.53 -5.96 3.93
N TYR A 76 -13.39 -6.52 2.73
CA TYR A 76 -14.46 -6.62 1.72
C TYR A 76 -14.11 -7.71 0.68
N ASN A 77 -15.05 -8.04 -0.21
CA ASN A 77 -14.81 -8.96 -1.34
C ASN A 77 -13.97 -8.28 -2.43
N TRP A 78 -12.68 -8.09 -2.15
CA TRP A 78 -11.74 -7.45 -3.06
C TRP A 78 -11.54 -8.26 -4.35
N THR A 79 -11.64 -9.59 -4.31
CA THR A 79 -11.51 -10.46 -5.48
C THR A 79 -12.61 -10.25 -6.53
N SER A 80 -13.80 -9.80 -6.13
CA SER A 80 -14.89 -9.50 -7.07
C SER A 80 -14.88 -8.07 -7.59
N TRP A 81 -14.04 -7.18 -7.03
CA TRP A 81 -14.03 -5.75 -7.37
C TRP A 81 -13.17 -5.48 -8.61
N LYS A 82 -13.77 -5.64 -9.80
CA LYS A 82 -13.09 -5.52 -11.10
C LYS A 82 -12.56 -4.11 -11.34
N GLU A 83 -13.30 -3.10 -10.92
CA GLU A 83 -12.93 -1.69 -11.10
C GLU A 83 -11.64 -1.37 -10.36
N GLY A 84 -11.45 -1.91 -9.15
CA GLY A 84 -10.21 -1.75 -8.39
C GLY A 84 -9.01 -2.34 -9.11
N LYS A 85 -9.18 -3.51 -9.75
CA LYS A 85 -8.13 -4.11 -10.57
C LYS A 85 -7.84 -3.25 -11.81
N SER A 86 -8.87 -2.78 -12.51
CA SER A 86 -8.70 -1.89 -13.67
C SER A 86 -7.93 -0.61 -13.33
N LEU A 87 -8.19 0.00 -12.17
CA LEU A 87 -7.46 1.18 -11.69
C LEU A 87 -5.96 0.88 -11.47
N LEU A 88 -5.63 -0.31 -10.96
CA LEU A 88 -4.23 -0.72 -10.77
C LEU A 88 -3.55 -1.12 -12.07
N ASP A 89 -4.29 -1.69 -13.03
CA ASP A 89 -3.74 -2.11 -14.32
C ASP A 89 -3.51 -0.89 -15.25
N ASP A 90 -4.32 0.16 -15.13
CA ASP A 90 -4.16 1.40 -15.90
C ASP A 90 -3.06 2.31 -15.32
N ASN A 91 -1.98 2.49 -16.09
CA ASN A 91 -0.85 3.34 -15.72
C ASN A 91 -1.17 4.85 -15.77
N SER A 92 -2.29 5.24 -16.41
CA SER A 92 -2.76 6.63 -16.53
C SER A 92 -3.67 7.06 -15.37
N THR A 93 -4.05 6.15 -14.49
CA THR A 93 -4.89 6.43 -13.32
C THR A 93 -4.33 7.58 -12.47
N ASP A 94 -5.11 8.65 -12.32
CA ASP A 94 -4.82 9.74 -11.39
C ASP A 94 -5.45 9.46 -10.01
N TYR A 95 -4.63 8.88 -9.13
CA TYR A 95 -5.02 8.52 -7.77
C TYR A 95 -5.47 9.72 -6.93
N ASN A 96 -5.03 10.95 -7.23
CA ASN A 96 -5.40 12.13 -6.44
C ASN A 96 -6.88 12.50 -6.56
N THR A 97 -7.54 12.03 -7.62
CA THR A 97 -8.98 12.25 -7.84
C THR A 97 -9.85 11.25 -7.10
N LEU A 98 -9.27 10.18 -6.55
CA LEU A 98 -10.00 9.10 -5.92
C LEU A 98 -10.32 9.44 -4.45
N PRO A 99 -11.52 9.07 -3.96
CA PRO A 99 -11.83 9.13 -2.54
C PRO A 99 -10.86 8.29 -1.71
N ILE A 100 -10.52 8.76 -0.51
CA ILE A 100 -9.63 8.02 0.42
C ILE A 100 -10.08 6.57 0.67
N GLU A 101 -11.37 6.29 0.73
CA GLU A 101 -11.91 4.93 0.88
C GLU A 101 -11.53 4.03 -0.30
N THR A 102 -11.59 4.56 -1.53
CA THR A 102 -11.14 3.85 -2.73
C THR A 102 -9.64 3.56 -2.65
N LEU A 103 -8.84 4.53 -2.20
CA LEU A 103 -7.40 4.34 -2.03
C LEU A 103 -7.08 3.25 -0.99
N CYS A 104 -7.77 3.24 0.15
CA CYS A 104 -7.68 2.19 1.18
C CYS A 104 -8.08 0.80 0.64
N LYS A 105 -9.11 0.72 -0.20
CA LYS A 105 -9.49 -0.52 -0.88
C LYS A 105 -8.39 -0.97 -1.86
N LEU A 106 -7.77 -0.06 -2.60
CA LEU A 106 -6.64 -0.40 -3.48
C LEU A 106 -5.44 -0.95 -2.68
N LEU A 107 -5.13 -0.38 -1.51
CA LEU A 107 -4.13 -0.96 -0.60
C LEU A 107 -4.48 -2.40 -0.21
N THR A 108 -5.76 -2.69 0.02
CA THR A 108 -6.24 -4.04 0.32
C THR A 108 -5.96 -5.01 -0.82
N ILE A 109 -6.27 -4.62 -2.07
CA ILE A 109 -5.97 -5.46 -3.24
C ILE A 109 -4.47 -5.75 -3.28
N ILE A 110 -3.63 -4.72 -3.18
CA ILE A 110 -2.19 -4.86 -3.35
C ILE A 110 -1.58 -5.76 -2.27
N ILE A 111 -1.84 -5.45 -0.99
CA ILE A 111 -1.27 -6.17 0.15
C ILE A 111 -1.75 -7.62 0.18
N ARG A 112 -3.01 -7.88 -0.22
CA ARG A 112 -3.54 -9.24 -0.21
C ARG A 112 -3.13 -10.04 -1.44
N ALA A 113 -2.99 -9.41 -2.60
CA ALA A 113 -2.52 -10.06 -3.82
C ALA A 113 -1.08 -10.57 -3.69
N ASP A 114 -0.24 -9.88 -2.92
CA ASP A 114 1.14 -10.30 -2.62
C ASP A 114 1.23 -11.68 -1.96
N ARG A 115 0.21 -12.09 -1.20
CA ARG A 115 0.14 -13.44 -0.61
C ARG A 115 -0.09 -14.55 -1.63
N PHE A 116 -0.49 -14.21 -2.86
CA PHE A 116 -0.77 -15.15 -3.94
C PHE A 116 0.19 -15.01 -5.12
N SER A 117 0.96 -13.93 -5.15
CA SER A 117 1.89 -13.59 -6.22
C SER A 117 3.14 -13.01 -5.58
N ASP A 118 4.17 -13.85 -5.41
CA ASP A 118 5.41 -13.44 -4.76
C ASP A 118 6.02 -12.21 -5.45
N GLY A 119 6.41 -11.22 -4.64
CA GLY A 119 6.96 -9.95 -5.11
C GLY A 119 5.97 -8.98 -5.74
N TYR A 120 4.65 -9.22 -5.67
CA TYR A 120 3.65 -8.29 -6.23
C TYR A 120 3.72 -6.90 -5.56
N LEU A 121 3.82 -6.84 -4.23
CA LEU A 121 3.95 -5.60 -3.47
C LEU A 121 5.25 -4.88 -3.83
N VAL A 122 6.36 -5.63 -3.90
CA VAL A 122 7.67 -5.09 -4.36
C VAL A 122 7.53 -4.47 -5.74
N GLY A 123 6.84 -5.15 -6.67
CA GLY A 123 6.56 -4.63 -8.00
C GLY A 123 5.72 -3.34 -8.00
N MET A 124 4.73 -3.22 -7.10
CA MET A 124 3.92 -2.01 -6.95
C MET A 124 4.68 -0.82 -6.35
N PHE A 125 5.71 -1.09 -5.54
CA PHE A 125 6.65 -0.06 -5.13
C PHE A 125 7.58 0.34 -6.28
N ALA A 126 8.20 -0.64 -6.94
CA ALA A 126 9.17 -0.41 -8.01
C ALA A 126 8.55 0.35 -9.21
N ASN A 127 7.28 0.13 -9.52
CA ASN A 127 6.58 0.86 -10.59
C ASN A 127 5.97 2.21 -10.14
N GLY A 128 6.18 2.60 -8.87
CA GLY A 128 5.75 3.88 -8.31
C GLY A 128 4.25 4.00 -7.98
N LYS A 129 3.42 2.98 -8.24
CA LYS A 129 1.98 3.03 -7.91
C LYS A 129 1.76 3.16 -6.41
N MET A 130 2.56 2.47 -5.59
CA MET A 130 2.44 2.59 -4.14
C MET A 130 2.69 4.02 -3.64
N LEU A 131 3.76 4.67 -4.13
CA LEU A 131 4.06 6.05 -3.76
C LEU A 131 2.92 7.00 -4.15
N LYS A 132 2.35 6.84 -5.36
CA LYS A 132 1.22 7.66 -5.83
C LYS A 132 -0.02 7.49 -4.93
N ILE A 133 -0.35 6.26 -4.54
CA ILE A 133 -1.48 5.99 -3.64
C ILE A 133 -1.26 6.63 -2.26
N ILE A 134 -0.06 6.49 -1.68
CA ILE A 134 0.25 7.07 -0.35
C ILE A 134 0.14 8.60 -0.39
N LYS A 135 0.67 9.24 -1.45
CA LYS A 135 0.56 10.70 -1.64
C LYS A 135 -0.89 11.15 -1.81
N ALA A 136 -1.70 10.40 -2.56
CA ALA A 136 -3.11 10.69 -2.74
C ALA A 136 -3.91 10.57 -1.43
N ILE A 137 -3.57 9.58 -0.58
CA ILE A 137 -4.15 9.47 0.77
C ILE A 137 -3.78 10.70 1.60
N LYS A 138 -2.51 11.12 1.57
CA LYS A 138 -2.06 12.35 2.25
C LYS A 138 -2.84 13.58 1.79
N GLY A 139 -2.98 13.78 0.48
CA GLY A 139 -3.73 14.90 -0.08
C GLY A 139 -5.19 14.92 0.39
N ASN A 140 -5.86 13.77 0.41
CA ASN A 140 -7.21 13.63 0.96
C ASN A 140 -7.28 14.02 2.44
N ARG A 141 -6.29 13.62 3.27
CA ARG A 141 -6.24 13.96 4.69
C ARG A 141 -5.98 15.44 4.94
N ASP A 142 -5.05 16.02 4.20
CA ASP A 142 -4.75 17.46 4.29
C ASP A 142 -6.00 18.30 3.95
N GLN A 143 -6.70 17.95 2.86
CA GLN A 143 -7.93 18.63 2.45
C GLN A 143 -9.05 18.50 3.51
N TYR A 144 -9.21 17.32 4.11
CA TYR A 144 -10.20 17.09 5.16
C TYR A 144 -9.94 17.97 6.39
N LEU A 145 -8.68 18.11 6.81
CA LEU A 145 -8.31 18.95 7.96
C LEU A 145 -8.55 20.43 7.70
N LEU A 146 -8.19 20.93 6.52
CA LEU A 146 -8.46 22.32 6.11
C LEU A 146 -9.95 22.66 6.14
N LEU A 147 -10.81 21.75 5.67
CA LEU A 147 -12.27 21.95 5.69
C LEU A 147 -12.86 21.90 7.10
N ARG A 148 -12.20 21.20 8.04
CA ARG A 148 -12.61 21.14 9.45
C ARG A 148 -12.29 22.42 10.20
N GLU A 149 -11.15 23.04 9.92
CA GLU A 149 -10.73 24.29 10.58
C GLU A 149 -11.56 25.51 10.18
N GLN A 150 -12.31 25.42 9.06
CA GLN A 150 -13.18 26.48 8.55
C GLN A 150 -14.63 26.41 9.08
N ARG A 151 -14.97 25.42 9.92
CA ARG A 151 -16.30 25.21 10.50
C ARG A 151 -16.33 25.55 11.99
#